data_AF-A0A1C4LYJ5-F1
#
_entry.id   AF-A0A1C4LYJ5-F1
#
_cell.length_a   1.000
_cell.length_b   1.000
_cell.length_c   1.000
_cell.angle_alpha   90.00
_cell.angle_beta   90.00
_cell.angle_gamma   90.00
#
_symmetry.space_group_name_H-M   'P 1'
#
loop_
_entity.id
_entity.type
_entity.pdbx_description
1 polymer ?
#
loop_
_entity_poly.entity_id
_entity_poly.type
_entity_poly.pdbx_seq_one_letter_code
_entity_poly.pdbx_strand_id
1 'polypeptide(L)'
;SPEAAAVTGDGGRSWRQSATPPPAYRSGVTWLPYSRTAALAVGPTGTDLTLDGGRSWRTVDPGSYDTVDCTPDLGCWAAGEKGRVARLGF
;
A
#
# COMPACT_ATOMS: atom_id res chain seq x y z
N SER A 1 12.39 2.68 -9.33
CA SER A 1 13.52 2.37 -8.42
C SER A 1 13.40 0.91 -8.03
N PRO A 2 14.45 0.09 -8.10
CA PRO A 2 14.39 -1.30 -7.66
C PRO A 2 14.20 -1.45 -6.13
N GLU A 3 14.29 -0.37 -5.37
CA GLU A 3 14.22 -0.37 -3.90
C GLU A 3 13.13 0.60 -3.41
N ALA A 4 11.87 0.32 -3.76
CA ALA A 4 10.75 1.23 -3.49
C ALA A 4 10.03 0.96 -2.14
N ALA A 5 10.56 0.07 -1.30
CA ALA A 5 9.99 -0.23 0.01
C ALA A 5 11.04 -0.80 0.98
N ALA A 6 10.85 -0.51 2.26
CA ALA A 6 11.62 -1.08 3.36
C ALA A 6 10.71 -1.23 4.59
N VAL A 7 11.07 -2.15 5.48
CA VAL A 7 10.34 -2.45 6.71
C VAL A 7 11.25 -2.29 7.92
N THR A 8 10.66 -1.93 9.04
CA THR A 8 11.34 -1.83 10.33
C THR A 8 10.60 -2.66 11.38
N GLY A 9 11.37 -3.25 12.30
CA GLY A 9 10.84 -3.95 13.48
C GLY A 9 11.17 -3.24 14.80
N ASP A 10 11.89 -2.12 14.75
CA ASP A 10 12.48 -1.46 15.91
C ASP A 10 12.11 0.04 16.00
N GLY A 11 10.99 0.41 15.39
CA GLY A 11 10.49 1.80 15.38
C GLY A 11 11.27 2.72 14.46
N GLY A 12 11.90 2.19 13.41
CA GLY A 12 12.62 2.95 12.38
C GLY A 12 14.09 3.22 12.71
N ARG A 13 14.66 2.57 13.74
CA ARG A 13 16.10 2.66 14.05
C ARG A 13 16.93 1.93 13.00
N SER A 14 16.43 0.79 12.52
CA SER A 14 16.97 0.07 11.37
C SER A 14 15.87 -0.30 10.39
N TRP A 15 16.27 -0.37 9.11
CA TRP A 15 15.39 -0.69 8.00
C TRP A 15 15.97 -1.86 7.21
N ARG A 16 15.10 -2.76 6.78
CA ARG A 16 15.42 -3.86 5.87
C ARG A 16 14.61 -3.66 4.60
N GLN A 17 15.29 -3.67 3.47
CA GLN A 17 14.62 -3.56 2.18
C GLN A 17 13.62 -4.71 1.98
N SER A 18 12.50 -4.42 1.34
CA SER A 18 11.55 -5.44 0.91
C SER A 18 12.19 -6.36 -0.11
N ALA A 19 12.01 -7.67 0.03
CA ALA A 19 12.51 -8.65 -0.93
C ALA A 19 11.81 -8.50 -2.29
N THR A 20 10.52 -8.17 -2.26
CA THR A 20 9.73 -7.83 -3.45
C THR A 20 9.04 -6.48 -3.21
N PRO A 21 9.67 -5.34 -3.57
CA PRO A 21 9.05 -4.04 -3.41
C PRO A 21 7.95 -3.80 -4.46
N PRO A 22 7.10 -2.77 -4.28
CA PRO A 22 6.20 -2.32 -5.34
C PRO A 22 6.98 -2.04 -6.65
N PRO A 23 6.42 -2.38 -7.82
CA PRO A 23 7.14 -2.25 -9.08
C PRO A 23 7.35 -0.79 -9.53
N ALA A 24 6.64 0.15 -8.92
CA ALA A 24 6.66 1.57 -9.26
C ALA A 24 6.38 2.45 -8.04
N TYR A 25 6.47 3.76 -8.23
CA TYR A 25 6.15 4.75 -7.21
C TYR A 25 4.72 4.61 -6.68
N ARG A 26 4.57 4.74 -5.36
CA ARG A 26 3.29 4.76 -4.63
C ARG A 26 3.25 6.01 -3.76
N SER A 27 2.18 6.78 -3.90
CA SER A 27 1.98 8.06 -3.23
C SER A 27 1.32 7.93 -1.86
N GLY A 28 0.61 6.83 -1.59
CA GLY A 28 -0.05 6.57 -0.31
C GLY A 28 0.05 5.10 0.10
N VAL A 29 0.02 4.85 1.41
CA VAL A 29 -0.01 3.51 2.00
C VAL A 29 -0.86 3.51 3.26
N THR A 30 -1.64 2.45 3.48
CA THR A 30 -2.43 2.27 4.71
C THR A 30 -2.49 0.80 5.12
N TRP A 31 -2.57 0.55 6.42
CA TRP A 31 -2.77 -0.79 6.98
C TRP A 31 -4.23 -1.20 6.87
N LEU A 32 -4.48 -2.47 6.56
CA LEU A 32 -5.83 -3.01 6.63
C LEU A 32 -6.28 -3.06 8.10
N PRO A 33 -7.54 -2.70 8.40
CA PRO A 33 -8.02 -2.69 9.78
C PRO A 33 -7.89 -4.08 10.41
N TYR A 34 -7.50 -4.11 11.68
CA TYR A 34 -7.27 -5.33 12.46
C TYR A 34 -6.15 -6.24 11.95
N SER A 35 -5.39 -5.84 10.92
CA SER A 35 -4.20 -6.55 10.47
C SER A 35 -2.92 -5.86 10.95
N ARG A 36 -1.92 -6.65 11.33
CA ARG A 36 -0.56 -6.17 11.61
C ARG A 36 0.41 -6.40 10.46
N THR A 37 -0.05 -7.06 9.39
CA THR A 37 0.82 -7.50 8.30
C THR A 37 0.24 -7.19 6.92
N ALA A 38 -1.03 -6.83 6.81
CA ALA A 38 -1.66 -6.50 5.54
C ALA A 38 -1.78 -4.99 5.34
N ALA A 39 -1.32 -4.50 4.20
CA ALA A 39 -1.38 -3.08 3.84
C ALA A 39 -1.58 -2.90 2.34
N LEU A 40 -2.17 -1.78 1.95
CA LEU A 40 -2.32 -1.34 0.57
C LEU A 40 -1.44 -0.13 0.31
N ALA A 41 -0.74 -0.13 -0.82
CA ALA A 41 -0.02 1.03 -1.33
C ALA A 41 -0.60 1.41 -2.69
N VAL A 42 -0.96 2.68 -2.87
CA VAL A 42 -1.57 3.20 -4.10
C VAL A 42 -0.66 4.21 -4.78
N GLY A 43 -0.77 4.34 -6.09
CA GLY A 43 -0.12 5.39 -6.85
C GLY A 43 -0.64 5.50 -8.28
N PRO A 44 -0.02 6.36 -9.10
CA PRO A 44 -0.46 6.63 -10.47
C PRO A 44 -0.49 5.42 -11.40
N THR A 45 0.26 4.36 -11.07
CA THR A 45 0.40 3.15 -11.89
C THR A 45 -0.11 1.88 -11.19
N GLY A 46 -0.93 2.02 -10.15
CA GLY A 46 -1.63 0.89 -9.54
C GLY A 46 -1.66 0.88 -8.02
N THR A 47 -2.31 -0.16 -7.51
CA THR A 47 -2.43 -0.53 -6.11
C THR A 47 -1.73 -1.86 -5.87
N ASP A 48 -0.88 -1.92 -4.85
CA ASP A 48 -0.19 -3.12 -4.41
C ASP A 48 -0.63 -3.51 -2.99
N LEU A 49 -0.75 -4.82 -2.77
CA LEU A 49 -1.08 -5.44 -1.49
C LEU A 49 0.14 -6.15 -0.94
N THR A 50 0.40 -5.98 0.35
CA THR A 50 1.24 -6.88 1.14
C THR A 50 0.37 -7.64 2.14
N LEU A 51 0.79 -8.85 2.51
CA LEU A 51 0.20 -9.65 3.58
C LEU A 51 1.24 -10.06 4.65
N ASP A 52 2.50 -9.69 4.44
CA ASP A 52 3.65 -10.12 5.24
C ASP A 52 4.40 -8.93 5.88
N GLY A 53 3.70 -7.83 6.10
CA GLY A 53 4.21 -6.63 6.75
C GLY A 53 5.10 -5.78 5.85
N GLY A 54 4.90 -5.84 4.53
CA GLY A 54 5.64 -5.06 3.55
C GLY A 54 6.93 -5.72 3.06
N ARG A 55 7.18 -6.99 3.37
CA ARG A 55 8.38 -7.71 2.89
C ARG A 55 8.23 -8.11 1.43
N SER A 56 7.02 -8.45 1.02
CA SER A 56 6.64 -8.65 -0.38
C SER A 56 5.34 -7.90 -0.72
N TRP A 57 5.29 -7.38 -1.94
CA TRP A 57 4.17 -6.63 -2.49
C TRP A 57 3.72 -7.26 -3.81
N ARG A 58 2.41 -7.26 -4.06
CA ARG A 58 1.79 -7.75 -5.29
C ARG A 58 0.76 -6.77 -5.80
N THR A 59 0.82 -6.44 -7.09
CA THR A 59 -0.18 -5.59 -7.73
C THR A 59 -1.54 -6.27 -7.78
N VAL A 60 -2.57 -5.57 -7.34
CA VAL A 60 -3.96 -6.06 -7.30
C VAL A 60 -4.91 -5.22 -8.15
N ASP A 61 -4.55 -3.97 -8.46
CA ASP A 61 -5.33 -3.07 -9.31
C ASP A 61 -4.37 -2.18 -10.12
N PRO A 62 -4.53 -2.03 -11.45
CA PRO A 62 -3.66 -1.18 -12.27
C PRO A 62 -4.06 0.32 -12.27
N GLY A 63 -5.14 0.67 -11.57
CA GLY A 63 -5.75 1.98 -11.54
C GLY A 63 -4.95 3.01 -10.74
N SER A 64 -5.02 4.25 -11.22
CA SER A 64 -4.42 5.42 -10.58
C SER A 64 -5.24 5.90 -9.38
N TYR A 65 -4.57 6.01 -8.23
CA TYR A 65 -5.02 6.75 -7.05
C TYR A 65 -3.84 7.50 -6.42
N ASP A 66 -4.12 8.66 -5.84
CA ASP A 66 -3.13 9.53 -5.20
C ASP A 66 -3.05 9.28 -3.69
N THR A 67 -4.13 8.85 -3.06
CA THR A 67 -4.21 8.58 -1.61
C THR A 67 -5.15 7.41 -1.30
N VAL A 68 -4.94 6.81 -0.13
CA VAL A 68 -5.74 5.69 0.39
C VAL A 68 -5.83 5.78 1.90
N ASP A 69 -7.00 5.44 2.46
CA ASP A 69 -7.17 5.27 3.90
C ASP A 69 -8.17 4.14 4.20
N CYS A 70 -8.03 3.50 5.36
CA CYS A 70 -8.91 2.43 5.80
C CYS A 70 -9.51 2.75 7.17
N THR A 71 -10.82 2.55 7.30
CA THR A 71 -11.59 2.83 8.52
C THR A 71 -11.83 1.55 9.33
N PRO A 72 -12.06 1.65 10.65
CA PRO A 72 -12.30 0.47 11.51
C PRO A 72 -13.48 -0.41 11.12
N ASP A 73 -14.39 0.06 10.25
CA ASP A 73 -15.51 -0.71 9.70
C ASP A 73 -15.14 -1.56 8.47
N LEU A 74 -13.84 -1.77 8.24
CA LEU A 74 -13.29 -2.52 7.10
C LEU A 74 -13.42 -1.80 5.74
N GLY A 75 -13.93 -0.56 5.71
CA GLY A 75 -13.95 0.26 4.50
C GLY A 75 -12.56 0.79 4.17
N CYS A 76 -12.03 0.46 3.00
CA CYS A 76 -10.85 1.14 2.46
C CYS A 76 -11.26 2.01 1.29
N TRP A 77 -10.86 3.27 1.31
CA TRP A 77 -11.21 4.27 0.32
C TRP A 77 -9.96 4.82 -0.33
N ALA A 78 -10.02 5.04 -1.64
CA ALA A 78 -8.93 5.65 -2.40
C ALA A 78 -9.48 6.80 -3.24
N ALA A 79 -8.67 7.85 -3.40
CA ALA A 79 -8.98 9.00 -4.25
C ALA A 79 -7.83 9.27 -5.21
N GLY A 80 -8.13 9.74 -6.42
CA GLY A 80 -7.15 9.93 -7.48
C GLY A 80 -7.54 10.98 -8.52
N GLU A 81 -6.87 10.92 -9.66
CA GLU A 81 -7.01 11.91 -10.74
C GLU A 81 -8.46 12.16 -11.16
N LYS A 82 -8.74 13.38 -11.62
CA LYS A 82 -10.04 13.79 -12.18
C LYS A 82 -11.22 13.56 -11.21
N GLY A 83 -10.96 13.61 -9.91
CA GLY A 83 -11.98 13.43 -8.88
C GLY A 83 -12.42 11.98 -8.69
N ARG A 84 -11.62 11.00 -9.13
CA ARG A 84 -11.92 9.59 -8.93
C ARG A 84 -11.95 9.27 -7.43
N VAL A 85 -12.99 8.55 -7.00
CA VAL A 85 -13.11 7.97 -5.66
C VAL A 85 -13.52 6.51 -5.81
N ALA A 86 -12.90 5.62 -5.05
CA ALA A 86 -13.25 4.20 -5.02
C ALA A 86 -13.27 3.68 -3.59
N ARG A 87 -14.17 2.71 -3.35
CA ARG A 87 -14.08 1.80 -2.22
C ARG A 87 -13.39 0.53 -2.69
N LEU A 88 -12.28 0.18 -2.05
CA LEU A 88 -11.51 -1.02 -2.37
C LEU A 88 -12.17 -2.22 -1.64
N GLY A 89 -12.60 -3.20 -2.42
CA GLY A 89 -13.14 -4.47 -1.90
C GLY A 89 -12.09 -5.58 -1.97
N PHE A 90 -12.13 -6.51 -1.01
CA PHE A 90 -11.24 -7.66 -0.91
C PHE A 90 -12.05 -8.93 -0.70
#